data_AF-A0A3N2KRJ1-F1
#
_entry.id   AF-A0A3N2KRJ1-F1
#
_cell.length_a   1.000
_cell.length_b   1.000
_cell.length_c   1.000
_cell.angle_alpha   90.00
_cell.angle_beta   90.00
_cell.angle_gamma   90.00
#
_symmetry.space_group_name_H-M   'P 1'
#
loop_
_entity.id
_entity.type
_entity.pdbx_description
1 polymer ?
#
loop_
_entity_poly.entity_id
_entity_poly.type
_entity_poly.pdbx_seq_one_letter_code
_entity_poly.pdbx_strand_id
1 'polypeptide(L)'
;MYNEKNDKNSKSIISSLLAERFNDIDAICQKLIEHNSTKSRKKASKEIEAFIREYLETPQKNAWLEEYANKHFNGIMTKLKLDFPKLIETDRLFILYSRLGFSTNTIAFLLHDERITTTYDRRKRIKRKFTTFEGENRDIYLDIFQ
;
A
#
# COMPACT_ATOMS: atom_id res chain seq x y z
N MET A 1 8.32 36.99 -9.42
CA MET A 1 6.96 36.62 -9.90
C MET A 1 6.81 35.16 -10.34
N TYR A 2 7.75 34.53 -11.07
CA TYR A 2 7.64 33.11 -11.48
C TYR A 2 7.83 32.12 -10.30
N ASN A 3 8.69 32.44 -9.32
CA ASN A 3 8.95 31.58 -8.16
C ASN A 3 7.85 31.60 -7.08
N GLU A 4 7.14 32.71 -6.89
CA GLU A 4 6.06 32.81 -5.89
C GLU A 4 4.78 32.08 -6.31
N LYS A 5 4.50 31.99 -7.62
CA LYS A 5 3.36 31.24 -8.16
C LYS A 5 3.54 29.73 -8.01
N ASN A 6 4.75 29.22 -8.24
CA ASN A 6 5.08 27.81 -8.01
C ASN A 6 5.08 27.45 -6.52
N ASP A 7 5.56 28.33 -5.65
CA ASP A 7 5.51 28.11 -4.19
C ASP A 7 4.07 28.10 -3.66
N LYS A 8 3.21 29.03 -4.10
CA LYS A 8 1.77 29.01 -3.78
C LYS A 8 1.05 27.77 -4.30
N ASN A 9 1.38 27.32 -5.52
CA ASN A 9 0.78 26.12 -6.10
C ASN A 9 1.19 24.85 -5.35
N SER A 10 2.48 24.70 -5.03
CA SER A 10 2.99 23.59 -4.21
C SER A 10 2.37 23.57 -2.81
N LYS A 11 2.25 24.74 -2.16
CA LYS A 11 1.55 24.85 -0.86
C LYS A 11 0.08 24.45 -0.97
N SER A 12 -0.62 24.88 -2.01
CA SER A 12 -2.02 24.51 -2.24
C SER A 12 -2.19 23.00 -2.43
N ILE A 13 -1.31 22.37 -3.22
CA ILE A 13 -1.33 20.91 -3.46
C ILE A 13 -1.03 20.14 -2.17
N ILE A 14 -0.03 20.59 -1.40
CA ILE A 14 0.30 19.98 -0.11
C ILE A 14 -0.88 20.12 0.86
N SER A 15 -1.51 21.30 0.93
CA SER A 15 -2.67 21.52 1.78
C SER A 15 -3.88 20.68 1.37
N SER A 16 -4.15 20.51 0.06
CA SER A 16 -5.24 19.64 -0.40
C SER A 16 -4.98 18.16 -0.13
N LEU A 17 -3.73 17.71 -0.31
CA LEU A 17 -3.34 16.33 0.03
C LEU A 17 -3.46 16.07 1.54
N LEU A 18 -3.03 17.03 2.37
CA LEU A 18 -3.18 16.93 3.82
C LEU A 18 -4.66 16.93 4.23
N ALA A 19 -5.50 17.78 3.61
CA ALA A 19 -6.93 17.81 3.88
C ALA A 19 -7.60 16.46 3.53
N GLU A 20 -7.26 15.85 2.40
CA GLU A 20 -7.74 14.52 2.02
C GLU A 20 -7.33 13.46 3.06
N ARG A 21 -6.06 13.48 3.51
CA ARG A 21 -5.58 12.57 4.55
C ARG A 21 -6.28 12.78 5.89
N PHE A 22 -6.55 14.03 6.28
CA PHE A 22 -7.28 14.32 7.51
C PHE A 22 -8.74 13.91 7.42
N ASN A 23 -9.38 14.02 6.25
CA ASN A 23 -10.73 13.51 6.04
C ASN A 23 -10.79 11.98 6.15
N ASP A 24 -9.80 11.27 5.60
CA ASP A 24 -9.68 9.80 5.76
C ASP A 24 -9.56 9.43 7.25
N ILE A 25 -8.73 10.16 8.02
CA ILE A 25 -8.54 9.95 9.46
C ILE A 25 -9.82 10.28 10.24
N ASP A 26 -10.49 11.40 9.92
CA ASP A 26 -11.72 11.81 10.59
C ASP A 26 -12.84 10.80 10.35
N ALA A 27 -12.98 10.27 9.14
CA ALA A 27 -13.92 9.20 8.82
C ALA A 27 -13.66 7.92 9.65
N ILE A 28 -12.39 7.58 9.89
CA ILE A 28 -12.01 6.45 10.76
C ILE A 28 -12.35 6.77 12.23
N CYS A 29 -12.07 7.98 12.70
CA CYS A 29 -12.34 8.42 14.06
C CYS A 29 -13.84 8.50 14.38
N GLN A 30 -14.66 9.04 13.48
CA GLN A 30 -16.12 9.11 13.65
C GLN A 30 -16.72 7.71 13.82
N LYS A 31 -16.32 6.76 12.97
CA LYS A 31 -16.70 5.35 13.09
C LYS A 31 -16.22 4.69 14.38
N LEU A 32 -15.06 5.08 14.92
CA LEU A 32 -14.58 4.61 16.23
C LEU A 32 -15.44 5.16 17.40
N ILE A 33 -15.84 6.42 17.33
CA ILE A 33 -16.58 7.12 18.40
C ILE A 33 -18.03 6.62 18.50
N GLU A 34 -18.69 6.36 17.37
CA GLU A 34 -20.07 5.86 17.31
C GLU A 34 -20.28 4.54 18.09
N HIS A 35 -19.20 3.82 18.41
CA HIS A 35 -19.24 2.50 19.05
C HIS A 35 -18.56 2.40 20.43
N ASN A 36 -18.31 3.53 21.10
CA ASN A 36 -17.60 3.60 22.40
C ASN A 36 -18.38 3.08 23.64
N SER A 37 -19.32 2.16 23.47
CA SER A 37 -19.88 1.40 24.60
C SER A 37 -19.13 0.08 24.80
N THR A 38 -18.80 -0.22 26.06
CA THR A 38 -17.99 -1.38 26.51
C THR A 38 -18.55 -2.76 26.12
N LYS A 39 -19.71 -2.85 25.46
CA LYS A 39 -20.35 -4.09 25.00
C LYS A 39 -20.10 -4.48 23.53
N SER A 40 -19.47 -3.65 22.68
CA SER A 40 -19.40 -3.93 21.22
C SER A 40 -18.03 -3.84 20.52
N ARG A 41 -16.92 -3.89 21.27
CA ARG A 41 -15.55 -3.75 20.70
C ARG A 41 -15.25 -4.68 19.51
N LYS A 42 -15.74 -5.92 19.52
CA LYS A 42 -15.59 -6.87 18.39
C LYS A 42 -16.37 -6.46 17.14
N LYS A 43 -17.51 -5.78 17.29
CA LYS A 43 -18.33 -5.30 16.19
C LYS A 43 -17.70 -4.07 15.54
N ALA A 44 -17.26 -3.11 16.35
CA ALA A 44 -16.48 -1.96 15.90
C ALA A 44 -15.21 -2.37 15.14
N SER A 45 -14.44 -3.34 15.65
CA SER A 45 -13.26 -3.87 14.93
C SER A 45 -13.61 -4.44 13.55
N LYS A 46 -14.69 -5.23 13.44
CA LYS A 46 -15.12 -5.80 12.15
C LYS A 46 -15.57 -4.74 11.16
N GLU A 47 -16.24 -3.68 11.63
CA GLU A 47 -16.69 -2.58 10.76
C GLU A 47 -15.52 -1.70 10.30
N ILE A 48 -14.53 -1.47 11.16
CA ILE A 48 -13.28 -0.79 10.79
C ILE A 48 -12.50 -1.63 9.78
N GLU A 49 -12.38 -2.94 10.02
CA GLU A 49 -11.78 -3.85 9.05
C GLU A 49 -12.52 -3.79 7.71
N ALA A 50 -13.84 -3.90 7.70
CA ALA A 50 -14.64 -3.81 6.49
C ALA A 50 -14.44 -2.49 5.74
N PHE A 51 -14.38 -1.36 6.47
CA PHE A 51 -14.12 -0.06 5.86
C PHE A 51 -12.73 0.05 5.25
N ILE A 52 -11.68 -0.42 5.94
CA ILE A 52 -10.32 -0.42 5.42
C ILE A 52 -10.26 -1.26 4.14
N ARG A 53 -10.95 -2.41 4.12
CA ARG A 53 -11.04 -3.27 2.94
C ARG A 53 -11.79 -2.61 1.80
N GLU A 54 -12.96 -2.03 2.06
CA GLU A 54 -13.75 -1.32 1.05
C GLU A 54 -12.97 -0.15 0.44
N TYR A 55 -12.15 0.54 1.24
CA TYR A 55 -11.34 1.65 0.76
C TYR A 55 -10.09 1.21 -0.01
N LEU A 56 -9.39 0.16 0.44
CA LEU A 56 -8.11 -0.27 -0.13
C LEU A 56 -8.20 -1.39 -1.18
N GLU A 57 -9.22 -2.24 -1.12
CA GLU A 57 -9.33 -3.45 -1.97
C GLU A 57 -10.18 -3.23 -3.23
N THR A 58 -10.33 -1.98 -3.69
CA THR A 58 -10.98 -1.71 -4.99
C THR A 58 -9.96 -1.82 -6.13
N PRO A 59 -10.35 -2.36 -7.31
CA PRO A 59 -9.49 -2.37 -8.48
C PRO A 59 -8.95 -0.98 -8.86
N GLN A 60 -9.77 0.06 -8.68
CA GLN A 60 -9.42 1.45 -8.93
C GLN A 60 -8.34 1.93 -7.96
N LYS A 61 -8.45 1.61 -6.66
CA LYS A 61 -7.42 1.99 -5.68
C LYS A 61 -6.12 1.23 -5.93
N ASN A 62 -6.18 -0.05 -6.27
CA ASN A 62 -4.99 -0.84 -6.61
C ASN A 62 -4.29 -0.29 -7.86
N ALA A 63 -5.04 0.08 -8.91
CA ALA A 63 -4.48 0.72 -10.09
C ALA A 63 -3.81 2.06 -9.75
N TRP A 64 -4.47 2.88 -8.93
CA TRP A 64 -3.93 4.15 -8.46
C TRP A 64 -2.65 3.97 -7.63
N LEU A 65 -2.62 2.99 -6.73
CA LEU A 65 -1.42 2.64 -5.94
C LEU A 65 -0.28 2.16 -6.85
N GLU A 66 -0.59 1.37 -7.87
CA GLU A 66 0.38 0.90 -8.85
C GLU A 66 0.98 2.08 -9.65
N GLU A 67 0.14 3.00 -10.12
CA GLU A 67 0.56 4.21 -10.81
C GLU A 67 1.43 5.10 -9.92
N TYR A 68 1.01 5.31 -8.67
CA TYR A 68 1.80 6.02 -7.67
C TYR A 68 3.17 5.38 -7.47
N ALA A 69 3.22 4.06 -7.30
CA ALA A 69 4.48 3.34 -7.14
C ALA A 69 5.37 3.46 -8.38
N ASN A 70 4.80 3.38 -9.59
CA ASN A 70 5.55 3.57 -10.83
C ASN A 70 6.12 4.99 -10.94
N LYS A 71 5.34 6.00 -10.59
CA LYS A 71 5.76 7.40 -10.64
C LYS A 71 6.90 7.71 -9.67
N HIS A 72 6.86 7.13 -8.47
CA HIS A 72 7.78 7.49 -7.38
C HIS A 72 8.95 6.52 -7.19
N PHE A 73 8.88 5.32 -7.76
CA PHE A 73 9.91 4.28 -7.60
C PHE A 73 10.40 3.74 -8.94
N ASN A 74 10.71 4.64 -9.88
CA ASN A 74 11.34 4.31 -11.16
C ASN A 74 10.57 3.21 -11.94
N GLY A 75 9.25 3.31 -12.06
CA GLY A 75 8.44 2.37 -12.82
C GLY A 75 8.48 0.93 -12.30
N ILE A 76 8.68 0.74 -10.98
CA ILE A 76 8.91 -0.58 -10.37
C ILE A 76 7.87 -1.64 -10.74
N MET A 77 6.59 -1.29 -10.80
CA MET A 77 5.52 -2.23 -11.10
C MET A 77 5.45 -2.58 -12.59
N THR A 78 5.74 -1.62 -13.46
CA THR A 78 5.88 -1.86 -14.91
C THR A 78 7.07 -2.78 -15.19
N LYS A 79 8.23 -2.50 -14.59
CA LYS A 79 9.44 -3.35 -14.70
C LYS A 79 9.16 -4.75 -14.16
N LEU A 80 8.50 -4.86 -13.01
CA LEU A 80 8.13 -6.14 -12.41
C LEU A 80 7.25 -6.99 -13.33
N LYS A 81 6.29 -6.38 -14.04
CA LYS A 81 5.44 -7.08 -15.02
C LYS A 81 6.23 -7.60 -16.22
N LEU A 82 7.27 -6.88 -16.65
CA LEU A 82 8.14 -7.29 -17.76
C LEU A 82 9.13 -8.40 -17.35
N ASP A 83 9.78 -8.23 -16.20
CA ASP A 83 10.80 -9.17 -15.71
C ASP A 83 10.19 -10.47 -15.16
N PHE A 84 8.96 -10.40 -14.61
CA PHE A 84 8.25 -11.53 -14.03
C PHE A 84 6.81 -11.63 -14.57
N PRO A 85 6.60 -11.90 -15.86
CA PRO A 85 5.26 -11.94 -16.48
C PRO A 85 4.36 -13.04 -15.91
N LYS A 86 4.96 -14.08 -15.31
CA LYS A 86 4.26 -15.20 -14.65
C LYS A 86 4.03 -14.98 -13.15
N LEU A 87 4.28 -13.77 -12.64
CA LEU A 87 4.06 -13.46 -11.23
C LEU A 87 2.56 -13.42 -10.92
N ILE A 88 2.15 -14.20 -9.93
CA ILE A 88 0.75 -14.23 -9.51
C ILE A 88 0.35 -12.90 -8.86
N GLU A 89 -0.93 -12.56 -8.96
CA GLU A 89 -1.50 -11.29 -8.47
C GLU A 89 -1.15 -11.03 -6.99
N THR A 90 -1.28 -12.05 -6.16
CA THR A 90 -1.05 -11.94 -4.71
C THR A 90 0.41 -11.65 -4.35
N ASP A 91 1.36 -12.11 -5.15
CA ASP A 91 2.78 -11.75 -5.00
C ASP A 91 3.04 -10.33 -5.53
N ARG A 92 2.35 -9.92 -6.62
CA ARG A 92 2.42 -8.55 -7.15
C ARG A 92 1.89 -7.51 -6.15
N LEU A 93 0.74 -7.75 -5.55
CA LEU A 93 0.17 -6.89 -4.50
C LEU A 93 1.05 -6.86 -3.25
N PHE A 94 1.63 -7.99 -2.85
CA PHE A 94 2.60 -8.01 -1.76
C PHE A 94 3.79 -7.08 -2.03
N ILE A 95 4.34 -7.11 -3.25
CA ILE A 95 5.47 -6.25 -3.65
C ILE A 95 5.04 -4.78 -3.66
N LEU A 96 3.88 -4.47 -4.23
CA LEU A 96 3.32 -3.12 -4.25
C LEU A 96 3.18 -2.56 -2.83
N TYR A 97 2.50 -3.29 -1.95
CA TYR A 97 2.28 -2.83 -0.58
C TYR A 97 3.60 -2.75 0.23
N SER A 98 4.52 -3.69 0.02
CA SER A 98 5.83 -3.63 0.66
C SER A 98 6.60 -2.39 0.22
N ARG A 99 6.55 -2.04 -1.08
CA ARG A 99 7.23 -0.85 -1.59
C ARG A 99 6.64 0.45 -1.06
N LEU A 100 5.33 0.47 -0.82
CA LEU A 100 4.63 1.60 -0.23
C LEU A 100 4.82 1.72 1.30
N GLY A 101 5.59 0.80 1.91
CA GLY A 101 5.93 0.87 3.33
C GLY A 101 4.88 0.26 4.26
N PHE A 102 3.91 -0.50 3.75
CA PHE A 102 2.98 -1.21 4.62
C PHE A 102 3.70 -2.28 5.45
N SER A 103 3.30 -2.39 6.72
CA SER A 103 3.83 -3.43 7.62
C SER A 103 3.40 -4.83 7.16
N THR A 104 4.19 -5.86 7.50
CA THR A 104 3.83 -7.25 7.20
C THR A 104 2.45 -7.64 7.74
N ASN A 105 2.06 -7.12 8.90
CA ASN A 105 0.72 -7.36 9.48
C ASN A 105 -0.39 -6.75 8.62
N THR A 106 -0.19 -5.51 8.17
CA THR A 106 -1.14 -4.83 7.30
C THR A 106 -1.27 -5.55 5.96
N ILE A 107 -0.15 -6.02 5.41
CA ILE A 107 -0.15 -6.78 4.16
C ILE A 107 -0.85 -8.13 4.34
N ALA A 108 -0.60 -8.85 5.44
CA ALA A 108 -1.30 -10.10 5.74
C ALA A 108 -2.82 -9.89 5.81
N PHE A 109 -3.24 -8.80 6.47
CA PHE A 109 -4.63 -8.39 6.55
C PHE A 109 -5.23 -8.14 5.16
N LEU A 110 -4.59 -7.30 4.34
CA LEU A 110 -5.06 -6.92 2.99
C LEU A 110 -5.06 -8.08 1.98
N LEU A 111 -4.18 -9.06 2.17
CA LEU A 111 -4.08 -10.23 1.29
C LEU A 111 -4.92 -11.42 1.77
N HIS A 112 -5.70 -11.24 2.84
CA HIS A 112 -6.55 -12.27 3.43
C HIS A 112 -5.78 -13.53 3.84
N ASP A 113 -4.52 -13.36 4.27
CA ASP A 113 -3.71 -14.48 4.75
C ASP A 113 -4.23 -14.96 6.10
N GLU A 114 -4.64 -16.23 6.19
CA GLU A 114 -5.14 -16.84 7.46
C GLU A 114 -4.11 -16.77 8.59
N ARG A 115 -2.83 -16.80 8.24
CA ARG A 115 -1.70 -16.79 9.17
C ARG A 115 -0.64 -15.82 8.68
N ILE A 116 -0.14 -15.00 9.58
CA ILE A 116 0.98 -14.08 9.33
C ILE A 116 2.24 -14.79 8.80
N THR A 117 2.44 -16.07 9.16
CA THR A 117 3.54 -16.91 8.66
C THR A 117 3.50 -17.04 7.14
N THR A 118 2.31 -17.12 6.54
CA THR A 118 2.12 -17.16 5.08
C THR A 118 2.72 -15.92 4.42
N THR A 119 2.52 -14.75 5.02
CA THR A 119 3.05 -13.47 4.55
C THR A 119 4.57 -13.38 4.72
N TYR A 120 5.12 -13.89 5.84
CA TYR A 120 6.57 -13.98 6.03
C TYR A 120 7.24 -14.94 5.04
N ASP A 121 6.64 -16.10 4.78
CA ASP A 121 7.14 -17.07 3.81
C ASP A 121 7.08 -16.50 2.38
N ARG A 122 6.02 -15.75 2.06
CA ARG A 122 5.90 -14.97 0.82
C ARG A 122 7.03 -13.96 0.69
N ARG A 123 7.28 -13.15 1.73
CA ARG A 123 8.40 -12.19 1.77
C ARG A 123 9.73 -12.89 1.48
N LYS A 124 9.99 -14.04 2.12
CA LYS A 124 11.21 -14.83 1.95
C LYS A 124 11.33 -15.40 0.53
N ARG A 125 10.26 -15.95 -0.03
CA ARG A 125 10.22 -16.50 -1.40
C ARG A 125 10.50 -15.42 -2.44
N ILE A 126 9.87 -14.25 -2.30
CA ILE A 126 10.06 -13.13 -3.22
C ILE A 126 11.49 -12.58 -3.11
N LYS A 127 12.00 -12.38 -1.89
CA LYS A 127 13.39 -11.94 -1.68
C LYS A 127 14.39 -12.89 -2.35
N ARG A 128 14.23 -14.20 -2.16
CA ARG A 128 15.07 -15.21 -2.82
C ARG A 128 14.99 -15.11 -4.35
N LYS A 129 13.78 -14.98 -4.91
CA LYS A 129 13.57 -14.82 -6.35
C LYS A 129 14.33 -13.61 -6.90
N PHE A 130 14.30 -12.48 -6.20
CA PHE A 130 15.04 -11.28 -6.60
C PHE A 130 16.55 -11.41 -6.38
N THR A 131 16.99 -12.10 -5.33
CA THR A 131 18.43 -12.37 -5.13
C THR A 131 19.01 -13.19 -6.28
N THR A 132 18.26 -14.13 -6.85
CA THR A 132 18.70 -14.95 -8.00
C THR A 132 18.38 -14.34 -9.36
N PHE A 133 17.78 -13.14 -9.41
CA PHE A 133 17.48 -12.46 -10.66
C PHE A 133 18.74 -11.76 -11.19
N GLU A 134 19.09 -12.00 -12.46
CA GLU A 134 20.29 -11.47 -13.10
C GLU A 134 20.02 -10.27 -14.03
N GLY A 135 18.79 -9.75 -14.05
CA GLY A 135 18.44 -8.59 -14.87
C GLY A 135 18.80 -7.24 -14.23
N GLU A 136 18.75 -6.18 -15.03
CA GLU A 136 19.16 -4.82 -14.67
C GLU A 136 18.37 -4.21 -13.49
N ASN A 137 17.12 -4.65 -13.28
CA ASN A 137 16.25 -4.10 -12.24
C ASN A 137 16.42 -4.76 -10.86
N ARG A 138 17.38 -5.70 -10.72
CA ARG A 138 17.60 -6.48 -9.50
C ARG A 138 17.71 -5.62 -8.24
N ASP A 139 18.52 -4.58 -8.28
CA ASP A 139 18.78 -3.75 -7.09
C ASP A 139 17.54 -2.97 -6.66
N ILE A 140 16.73 -2.49 -7.62
CA ILE A 140 15.44 -1.83 -7.35
C ILE A 140 14.50 -2.79 -6.61
N TYR A 141 14.51 -4.07 -6.97
CA TYR A 141 13.68 -5.07 -6.31
C TYR A 141 14.18 -5.46 -4.91
N LEU A 142 15.50 -5.50 -4.72
CA LEU A 142 16.10 -5.80 -3.42
C LEU A 142 15.91 -4.66 -2.41
N ASP A 143 15.80 -3.41 -2.88
CA ASP A 143 15.50 -2.22 -2.06
C ASP A 143 14.15 -2.32 -1.30
N ILE A 144 13.22 -3.15 -1.78
CA ILE A 144 11.95 -3.43 -1.07
C ILE A 144 12.19 -4.14 0.28
N PHE A 145 13.34 -4.80 0.44
CA PHE A 145 13.65 -5.68 1.58
C PHE A 145 14.76 -5.15 2.48
N GLN A 146 15.21 -3.91 2.28
CA GLN A 146 16.13 -3.23 3.17
C GLN A 146 15.45 -2.82 4.48
#